data_AF-A0A2D0IGL5-F1
#
_entry.id   AF-A0A2D0IGL5-F1
#
_cell.length_a   1.000
_cell.length_b   1.000
_cell.length_c   1.000
_cell.angle_alpha   90.00
_cell.angle_beta   90.00
_cell.angle_gamma   90.00
#
_symmetry.space_group_name_H-M   'P 1'
#
loop_
_entity.id
_entity.type
_entity.pdbx_description
1 polymer ?
#
loop_
_entity_poly.entity_id
_entity_poly.type
_entity_poly.pdbx_seq_one_letter_code
_entity_poly.pdbx_strand_id
1 'polypeptide(L)'
;MTSLNDLKTESVQRVKELQRTVFATLAGLQSEALAAGDATKASSILPVQAALRDLPAINLSACQSQADIDAVFLEAWKSIVAITPASVVSAFNDIF
;
A
#
# COMPACT_ATOMS: atom_id res chain seq x y z
N MET A 1 -25.10 -2.80 -15.66
CA MET A 1 -24.01 -1.92 -16.14
C MET A 1 -23.50 -1.21 -14.90
N THR A 2 -22.31 -1.58 -14.41
CA THR A 2 -21.72 -0.99 -13.20
C THR A 2 -21.40 0.48 -13.47
N SER A 3 -21.82 1.39 -12.59
CA SER A 3 -21.52 2.81 -12.79
C SER A 3 -20.05 3.11 -12.47
N LEU A 4 -19.51 4.21 -12.99
CA LEU A 4 -18.15 4.65 -12.66
C LEU A 4 -17.96 4.90 -11.15
N ASN A 5 -19.01 5.32 -10.45
CA ASN A 5 -18.97 5.52 -8.99
C ASN A 5 -18.91 4.18 -8.24
N ASP A 6 -19.60 3.15 -8.76
CA ASP A 6 -19.51 1.80 -8.20
C ASP A 6 -18.09 1.24 -8.40
N LEU A 7 -17.51 1.40 -9.60
CA LEU A 7 -16.13 0.98 -9.88
C LEU A 7 -15.10 1.66 -8.95
N LYS A 8 -15.24 2.97 -8.71
CA LYS A 8 -14.39 3.72 -7.76
C LYS A 8 -14.53 3.17 -6.35
N THR A 9 -15.75 2.88 -5.92
CA THR A 9 -16.04 2.33 -4.58
C THR A 9 -15.43 0.93 -4.41
N GLU A 10 -15.65 0.04 -5.38
CA GLU A 10 -15.10 -1.31 -5.39
C GLU A 10 -13.56 -1.30 -5.39
N SER A 11 -12.95 -0.46 -6.23
CA SER A 11 -11.49 -0.34 -6.30
C SER A 11 -10.89 0.16 -4.99
N VAL A 12 -11.52 1.14 -4.33
CA VAL A 12 -11.09 1.61 -3.00
C VAL A 12 -11.19 0.49 -1.95
N GLN A 13 -12.22 -0.36 -1.99
CA GLN A 13 -12.33 -1.50 -1.08
C GLN A 13 -11.22 -2.53 -1.32
N ARG A 14 -10.96 -2.89 -2.57
CA ARG A 14 -9.86 -3.80 -2.93
C ARG A 14 -8.51 -3.27 -2.45
N VAL A 15 -8.26 -1.97 -2.60
CA VAL A 15 -7.03 -1.33 -2.14
C VAL A 15 -6.92 -1.37 -0.61
N LYS A 16 -8.03 -1.18 0.12
CA LYS A 16 -8.03 -1.34 1.59
C LYS A 16 -7.71 -2.77 2.02
N GLU A 17 -8.17 -3.77 1.29
CA GLU A 17 -7.86 -5.17 1.57
C GLU A 17 -6.36 -5.46 1.37
N LEU A 18 -5.81 -5.07 0.22
CA LEU A 18 -4.37 -5.21 -0.06
C LEU A 18 -3.51 -4.44 0.95
N GLN A 19 -3.90 -3.21 1.25
CA GLN A 19 -3.26 -2.36 2.26
C GLN A 19 -3.19 -3.07 3.62
N ARG A 20 -4.29 -3.68 4.09
CA ARG A 20 -4.33 -4.40 5.37
C ARG A 20 -3.34 -5.56 5.40
N THR A 21 -3.24 -6.31 4.31
CA THR A 21 -2.29 -7.42 4.18
C THR A 21 -0.85 -6.93 4.32
N VAL A 22 -0.43 -5.92 3.54
CA VAL A 22 0.93 -5.36 3.67
C VAL A 22 1.17 -4.80 5.06
N PHE A 23 0.20 -4.05 5.58
CA PHE A 23 0.35 -3.40 6.87
C PHE A 23 0.61 -4.43 7.99
N ALA A 24 -0.10 -5.56 7.97
CA ALA A 24 0.12 -6.66 8.92
C ALA A 24 1.52 -7.26 8.78
N THR A 25 1.98 -7.54 7.56
CA THR A 25 3.33 -8.04 7.30
C THR A 25 4.41 -7.07 7.77
N LEU A 26 4.27 -5.78 7.47
CA LEU A 26 5.18 -4.73 7.93
C LEU A 26 5.21 -4.60 9.45
N ALA A 27 4.06 -4.71 10.11
CA ALA A 27 3.99 -4.69 11.57
C ALA A 27 4.71 -5.89 12.19
N GLY A 28 4.61 -7.08 11.58
CA GLY A 28 5.38 -8.27 11.96
C GLY A 28 6.88 -8.04 11.84
N LEU A 29 7.35 -7.59 10.67
CA LEU A 29 8.76 -7.28 10.43
C LEU A 29 9.31 -6.21 11.38
N GLN A 30 8.48 -5.21 11.72
CA GLN A 30 8.84 -4.18 12.69
C GLN A 30 8.99 -4.77 14.09
N SER A 31 8.05 -5.61 14.52
CA SER A 31 8.12 -6.28 15.82
C SER A 31 9.34 -7.18 15.93
N GLU A 32 9.67 -7.94 14.89
CA GLU A 32 10.86 -8.79 14.83
C GLU A 32 12.15 -7.97 14.89
N ALA A 33 12.22 -6.87 14.15
CA ALA A 33 13.36 -5.95 14.18
C ALA A 33 13.57 -5.36 15.59
N LEU A 34 12.49 -4.94 16.26
CA LEU A 34 12.54 -4.45 17.63
C LEU A 34 13.03 -5.53 18.61
N ALA A 35 12.53 -6.76 18.48
CA ALA A 35 12.96 -7.88 19.32
C ALA A 35 14.44 -8.24 19.11
N ALA A 36 14.96 -8.05 17.91
CA ALA A 36 16.37 -8.25 17.56
C ALA A 36 17.29 -7.05 17.90
N GLY A 37 16.73 -5.93 18.37
CA GLY A 37 17.49 -4.70 18.63
C GLY A 37 17.85 -3.89 17.38
N ASP A 38 17.26 -4.19 16.22
CA ASP A 38 17.49 -3.48 14.96
C ASP A 38 16.55 -2.26 14.84
N ALA A 39 16.89 -1.22 15.60
CA ALA A 39 16.13 0.04 15.60
C ALA A 39 16.11 0.75 14.24
N THR A 40 17.15 0.54 13.41
CA THR A 40 17.24 1.11 12.06
C THR A 40 16.18 0.48 11.15
N LYS A 41 16.07 -0.85 11.13
CA LYS A 41 15.03 -1.53 10.36
C LYS A 41 13.64 -1.19 10.88
N ALA A 42 13.43 -1.20 12.20
CA ALA A 42 12.13 -0.89 12.80
C ALA A 42 11.64 0.53 12.47
N SER A 43 12.53 1.53 12.48
CA SER A 43 12.19 2.92 12.15
C SER A 43 11.98 3.13 10.65
N SER A 44 12.72 2.42 9.80
CA SER A 44 12.59 2.49 8.34
C SER A 44 11.23 1.98 7.81
N ILE A 45 10.48 1.21 8.60
CA ILE A 45 9.15 0.70 8.25
C ILE A 45 8.05 1.76 8.47
N LEU A 46 8.25 2.72 9.38
CA LEU A 46 7.22 3.71 9.74
C LEU A 46 6.76 4.58 8.56
N PRO A 47 7.66 5.13 7.71
CA PRO A 47 7.24 5.91 6.54
C PRO A 47 6.43 5.08 5.54
N VAL A 48 6.77 3.80 5.39
CA VAL A 48 6.06 2.87 4.49
C VAL A 48 4.65 2.60 4.99
N GLN A 49 4.48 2.34 6.29
CA GLN A 49 3.17 2.18 6.94
C GLN A 49 2.32 3.46 6.83
N ALA A 50 2.93 4.64 6.95
CA ALA A 50 2.23 5.91 6.76
C ALA A 50 1.73 6.08 5.31
N ALA A 51 2.60 5.84 4.33
CA ALA A 51 2.23 5.96 2.91
C ALA A 51 1.15 4.93 2.51
N LEU A 52 1.21 3.70 3.04
CA LEU A 52 0.14 2.72 2.87
C LEU A 52 -1.17 3.20 3.47
N ARG A 53 -1.15 3.82 4.65
CA ARG A 53 -2.37 4.33 5.33
C ARG A 53 -3.17 5.29 4.46
N ASP A 54 -2.46 6.13 3.71
CA ASP A 54 -3.03 7.18 2.88
C ASP A 54 -3.50 6.69 1.50
N LEU A 55 -3.10 5.48 1.10
CA LEU A 55 -3.40 4.93 -0.23
C LEU A 55 -4.90 4.87 -0.57
N PRO A 56 -5.84 4.50 0.33
CA PRO A 56 -7.27 4.51 0.02
C PRO A 56 -7.88 5.93 -0.10
N ALA A 57 -7.17 6.96 0.36
CA ALA A 57 -7.60 8.36 0.27
C ALA A 57 -7.17 9.03 -1.06
N ILE A 58 -6.61 8.26 -1.98
CA ILE A 58 -6.19 8.76 -3.29
C ILE A 58 -7.35 9.38 -4.05
N ASN A 59 -7.05 10.49 -4.72
CA ASN A 59 -8.04 11.21 -5.47
C ASN A 59 -8.35 10.51 -6.80
N LEU A 60 -9.55 9.92 -6.91
CA LEU A 60 -10.07 9.30 -8.14
C LEU A 60 -11.04 10.21 -8.91
N SER A 61 -11.17 11.49 -8.56
CA SER A 61 -12.19 12.37 -9.16
C SER A 61 -12.02 12.53 -10.66
N ALA A 62 -10.77 12.57 -11.15
CA ALA A 62 -10.42 12.70 -12.56
C ALA A 62 -10.53 11.38 -13.36
N CYS A 63 -10.62 10.22 -12.70
CA CYS A 63 -10.69 8.92 -13.38
C CYS A 63 -12.03 8.77 -14.11
N GLN A 64 -11.99 8.35 -15.38
CA GLN A 64 -13.15 8.16 -16.25
C GLN A 64 -13.42 6.69 -16.60
N SER A 65 -12.46 5.81 -16.32
CA SER A 65 -12.52 4.37 -16.60
C SER A 65 -11.88 3.54 -15.50
N GLN A 66 -12.10 2.22 -15.52
CA GLN A 66 -11.38 1.28 -14.65
C GLN A 66 -9.86 1.36 -14.86
N ALA A 67 -9.42 1.51 -16.12
CA ALA A 67 -8.00 1.62 -16.45
C ALA A 67 -7.34 2.86 -15.81
N ASP A 68 -8.05 3.99 -15.74
CA ASP A 68 -7.54 5.19 -15.05
C ASP A 68 -7.40 4.96 -13.55
N ILE A 69 -8.37 4.27 -12.95
CA ILE A 69 -8.36 3.95 -11.51
C ILE A 69 -7.18 3.02 -11.20
N ASP A 70 -7.02 1.96 -11.98
CA ASP A 70 -5.93 0.99 -11.84
C ASP A 70 -4.57 1.66 -12.02
N ALA A 71 -4.43 2.57 -12.99
CA ALA A 71 -3.19 3.32 -13.21
C ALA A 71 -2.83 4.21 -12.02
N VAL A 72 -3.81 4.94 -11.46
CA VAL A 72 -3.58 5.80 -10.29
C VAL A 72 -3.15 4.98 -9.07
N PHE A 73 -3.81 3.85 -8.81
CA PHE A 73 -3.42 2.98 -7.70
C PHE A 73 -2.06 2.31 -7.93
N LEU A 74 -1.76 1.89 -9.15
CA LEU A 74 -0.46 1.29 -9.50
C LEU A 74 0.69 2.30 -9.31
N GLU A 75 0.54 3.54 -9.76
CA GLU A 75 1.56 4.57 -9.59
C GLU A 75 1.79 4.92 -8.11
N ALA A 76 0.72 4.94 -7.33
CA ALA A 76 0.82 5.13 -5.89
C ALA A 76 1.51 3.95 -5.20
N TRP A 77 1.20 2.73 -5.59
CA TRP A 77 1.85 1.53 -5.08
C TRP A 77 3.35 1.53 -5.38
N LYS A 78 3.73 1.82 -6.62
CA LYS A 78 5.14 1.96 -7.03
C LYS A 78 5.87 3.02 -6.21
N SER A 79 5.21 4.15 -5.93
CA SER A 79 5.79 5.22 -5.12
C SER A 79 6.07 4.75 -3.69
N ILE A 80 5.20 3.92 -3.11
CA ILE A 80 5.42 3.29 -1.80
C ILE A 80 6.60 2.31 -1.86
N VAL A 81 6.64 1.45 -2.88
CA VAL A 81 7.74 0.49 -3.06
C VAL A 81 9.08 1.20 -3.23
N ALA A 82 9.13 2.33 -3.96
CA ALA A 82 10.34 3.10 -4.18
C ALA A 82 10.96 3.69 -2.90
N ILE A 83 10.14 4.00 -1.89
CA ILE A 83 10.61 4.47 -0.58
C ILE A 83 10.83 3.31 0.41
N THR A 84 10.46 2.08 0.04
CA THR A 84 10.57 0.92 0.91
C THR A 84 12.01 0.41 0.93
N PRO A 85 12.63 0.24 2.11
CA PRO A 85 13.97 -0.33 2.22
C PRO A 85 14.02 -1.75 1.64
N ALA A 86 15.11 -2.12 0.96
CA ALA A 86 15.27 -3.42 0.31
C ALA A 86 15.05 -4.62 1.27
N SER A 87 15.38 -4.46 2.55
CA SER A 87 15.18 -5.46 3.61
C SER A 87 13.70 -5.69 3.99
N VAL A 88 12.80 -4.89 3.44
CA VAL A 88 11.36 -4.85 3.74
C VAL A 88 10.51 -4.94 2.45
N VAL A 89 11.09 -4.69 1.27
CA VAL A 89 10.41 -4.81 -0.04
C VAL A 89 9.74 -6.17 -0.24
N SER A 90 10.27 -7.25 0.36
CA SER A 90 9.63 -8.57 0.32
C SER A 90 8.20 -8.60 0.85
N ALA A 91 7.82 -7.67 1.74
CA ALA A 91 6.45 -7.51 2.22
C ALA A 91 5.44 -7.13 1.12
N PHE A 92 5.93 -6.69 -0.04
CA PHE A 92 5.12 -6.31 -1.20
C PHE A 92 5.09 -7.39 -2.30
N ASN A 93 5.88 -8.47 -2.17
CA ASN A 93 5.99 -9.51 -3.20
C ASN A 93 4.75 -10.40 -3.30
N ASP A 94 3.95 -10.53 -2.24
CA ASP A 94 2.76 -11.39 -2.21
C ASP A 94 1.50 -10.74 -2.80
N ILE A 95 1.63 -9.58 -3.47
CA ILE A 95 0.48 -8.74 -3.88
C ILE A 95 0.25 -8.68 -5.38
N PHE A 96 1.16 -9.25 -6.19
CA PHE A 96 1.01 -9.35 -7.64
C PHE A 96 1.04 -10.79 -8.13
#